data_AF-A0A674BJC4-F1
#
_entry.id   AF-A0A674BJC4-F1
#
_cell.length_a   1.000
_cell.length_b   1.000
_cell.length_c   1.000
_cell.angle_alpha   90.00
_cell.angle_beta   90.00
_cell.angle_gamma   90.00
#
_symmetry.space_group_name_H-M   'P 1'
#
loop_
_entity.id
_entity.type
_entity.pdbx_description
1 polymer ?
#
loop_
_entity_poly.entity_id
_entity_poly.type
_entity_poly.pdbx_seq_one_letter_code
_entity_poly.pdbx_strand_id
1 'polypeptide(L)'
;MACPVQVLCLAVRTVSLFLFFYVSLRLCFHYPLFVTLVHLTIVFCLSSLTRLAMQCWTGKPGVMVNWTEYLSKVSPVAMATALDIGLSNWSFLFITMCVYTMTKSSVVLFILFFSLVFKLEEPIVALFLQNPYLIVMVLLIANGLFMFTVKSTQLNMKGFIMILLASFIGGIRWTLTQVLIQKAELGLQNPIDTMYHLQPLMFMGLLPLFLFNEGLSLSTSEKLFRLNELSPHALLSE
;
A
#
# COMPACT_ATOMS: atom_id res chain seq x y z
N MET A 1 -21.67 3.26 -19.38
CA MET A 1 -20.64 4.03 -20.11
C MET A 1 -19.76 4.70 -19.07
N ALA A 2 -18.48 4.33 -18.95
CA ALA A 2 -17.57 4.99 -18.02
C ALA A 2 -17.46 6.45 -18.44
N CYS A 3 -17.72 7.37 -17.51
CA CYS A 3 -17.73 8.79 -17.83
C CYS A 3 -16.30 9.21 -18.24
N PRO A 4 -16.08 10.00 -19.31
CA PRO A 4 -14.75 10.46 -19.71
C PRO A 4 -13.97 11.13 -18.56
N VAL A 5 -14.70 11.72 -17.60
CA VAL A 5 -14.18 12.28 -16.34
C VAL A 5 -13.51 11.21 -15.46
N GLN A 6 -14.06 10.00 -15.35
CA GLN A 6 -13.47 8.92 -14.54
C GLN A 6 -12.13 8.44 -15.12
N VAL A 7 -12.04 8.32 -16.44
CA VAL A 7 -10.81 7.93 -17.14
C VAL A 7 -9.75 9.02 -17.01
N LEU A 8 -10.14 10.28 -17.17
CA LEU A 8 -9.25 11.43 -16.99
C LEU A 8 -8.74 11.51 -15.54
N CYS A 9 -9.60 11.31 -14.55
CA CYS A 9 -9.24 11.28 -13.15
C CYS A 9 -8.28 10.14 -12.80
N LEU A 10 -8.51 8.95 -13.34
CA LEU A 10 -7.62 7.80 -13.15
C LEU A 10 -6.24 8.06 -13.78
N ALA A 11 -6.21 8.67 -14.97
CA ALA A 11 -4.98 9.06 -15.64
C ALA A 11 -4.22 10.13 -14.85
N VAL A 12 -4.89 11.21 -14.43
CA VAL A 12 -4.29 12.27 -13.59
C VAL A 12 -3.71 11.68 -12.31
N ARG A 13 -4.46 10.80 -11.65
CA ARG A 13 -3.97 10.15 -10.43
C ARG A 13 -2.74 9.29 -10.71
N THR A 14 -2.75 8.48 -11.77
CA THR A 14 -1.59 7.65 -12.16
C THR A 14 -0.37 8.52 -12.46
N VAL A 15 -0.54 9.61 -13.19
CA VAL A 15 0.52 10.57 -13.52
C VAL A 15 1.06 11.27 -12.27
N SER A 16 0.20 11.70 -11.33
CA SER A 16 0.63 12.27 -10.06
C SER A 16 1.43 11.29 -9.20
N LEU A 17 1.08 10.01 -9.21
CA LEU A 17 1.83 8.96 -8.51
C LEU A 17 3.24 8.80 -9.10
N PHE A 18 3.33 8.72 -10.43
CA PHE A 18 4.61 8.61 -11.13
C PHE A 18 5.49 9.84 -10.92
N LEU A 19 4.93 11.05 -11.02
CA LEU A 19 5.67 12.30 -10.77
C LEU A 19 6.17 12.40 -9.33
N PHE A 20 5.34 12.07 -8.35
CA PHE A 20 5.73 12.11 -6.95
C PHE A 20 6.85 11.10 -6.64
N PHE A 21 6.75 9.88 -7.18
CA PHE A 21 7.80 8.87 -7.05
C PHE A 21 9.10 9.30 -7.73
N TYR A 22 9.01 9.87 -8.93
CA TYR A 22 10.14 10.39 -9.70
C TYR A 22 10.86 11.54 -8.98
N VAL A 23 10.10 12.47 -8.40
CA VAL A 23 10.64 13.60 -7.61
C VAL A 23 11.26 13.10 -6.31
N SER A 24 10.61 12.15 -5.63
CA SER A 24 11.15 11.53 -4.41
C SER A 24 12.48 10.82 -4.67
N LEU A 25 12.61 10.14 -5.81
CA LEU A 25 13.84 9.48 -6.24
C LEU A 25 14.95 10.48 -6.57
N ARG A 26 14.63 11.59 -7.26
CA ARG A 26 15.62 12.65 -7.57
C ARG A 26 16.11 13.38 -6.32
N LEU A 27 15.26 13.58 -5.32
CA LEU A 27 15.62 14.33 -4.12
C LEU A 27 16.38 13.49 -3.07
N CYS A 28 16.55 12.18 -3.30
CA CYS A 28 17.30 11.26 -2.41
C CYS A 28 16.86 11.41 -0.92
N PHE A 29 15.55 11.54 -0.70
CA PHE A 29 14.98 11.68 0.64
C PHE A 29 15.04 10.34 1.38
N HIS A 30 15.79 10.30 2.48
CA HIS A 30 16.10 9.07 3.22
C HIS A 30 14.99 8.63 4.21
N TYR A 31 13.73 9.00 3.93
CA TYR A 31 12.60 8.82 4.83
C TYR A 31 11.40 8.17 4.10
N PRO A 32 11.43 6.85 3.87
CA PRO A 32 10.41 6.15 3.07
C PRO A 32 9.01 6.23 3.70
N LEU A 33 8.88 6.19 5.03
CA LEU A 33 7.56 6.30 5.68
C LEU A 33 6.99 7.72 5.51
N PHE A 34 7.81 8.77 5.62
CA PHE A 34 7.37 10.14 5.35
C PHE A 34 6.86 10.30 3.91
N VAL A 35 7.60 9.79 2.92
CA VAL A 35 7.21 9.81 1.51
C VAL A 35 5.86 9.10 1.33
N THR A 36 5.64 7.95 2.00
CA THR A 36 4.33 7.28 1.95
C THR A 36 3.21 8.09 2.59
N LEU A 37 3.43 8.80 3.70
CA LEU A 37 2.41 9.66 4.31
C LEU A 37 2.01 10.81 3.38
N VAL A 38 2.97 11.50 2.77
CA VAL A 38 2.70 12.58 1.79
C VAL A 38 1.93 12.03 0.60
N HIS A 39 2.32 10.85 0.12
CA HIS A 39 1.62 10.16 -0.95
C HIS A 39 0.16 9.83 -0.58
N LEU A 40 -0.08 9.34 0.64
CA LEU A 40 -1.44 9.07 1.12
C LEU A 40 -2.28 10.36 1.12
N THR A 41 -1.72 11.49 1.57
CA THR A 41 -2.38 12.79 1.55
C THR A 41 -2.70 13.25 0.13
N ILE A 42 -1.76 13.15 -0.81
CA ILE A 42 -1.98 13.53 -2.21
C ILE A 42 -3.11 12.71 -2.83
N VAL A 43 -3.12 11.39 -2.62
CA VAL A 43 -4.18 10.51 -3.13
C VAL A 43 -5.53 10.85 -2.51
N PHE A 44 -5.58 11.22 -1.24
CA PHE A 44 -6.80 11.67 -0.59
C PHE A 44 -7.33 12.97 -1.20
N CYS A 45 -6.47 13.98 -1.36
CA CYS A 45 -6.82 15.25 -1.99
C CYS A 45 -7.33 15.07 -3.42
N LEU A 46 -6.63 14.26 -4.23
CA LEU A 46 -7.07 13.92 -5.58
C LEU A 46 -8.42 13.20 -5.54
N SER A 47 -8.57 12.15 -4.72
CA SER A 47 -9.84 11.41 -4.63
C SER A 47 -11.01 12.32 -4.21
N SER A 48 -10.79 13.24 -3.28
CA SER A 48 -11.75 14.26 -2.87
C SER A 48 -12.15 15.17 -4.03
N LEU A 49 -11.17 15.72 -4.75
CA LEU A 49 -11.41 16.58 -5.92
C LEU A 49 -12.18 15.85 -7.02
N THR A 50 -11.83 14.59 -7.29
CA THR A 50 -12.54 13.77 -8.28
C THR A 50 -13.99 13.49 -7.88
N ARG A 51 -14.26 13.29 -6.59
CA ARG A 51 -15.61 13.09 -6.06
C ARG A 51 -16.44 14.38 -6.14
N LEU A 52 -15.84 15.53 -5.84
CA LEU A 52 -16.46 16.85 -6.00
C LEU A 52 -16.79 17.13 -7.47
N ALA A 53 -15.83 16.89 -8.38
CA ALA A 53 -16.05 17.06 -9.82
C ALA A 53 -17.17 16.13 -10.34
N MET A 54 -17.21 14.87 -9.89
CA MET A 54 -18.28 13.93 -10.22
C MET A 54 -19.63 14.37 -9.64
N GLN A 55 -19.68 14.91 -8.43
CA GLN A 55 -20.91 15.44 -7.84
C GLN A 55 -21.44 16.65 -8.62
N CYS A 56 -20.55 17.58 -8.99
CA CYS A 56 -20.90 18.75 -9.80
C CYS A 56 -21.42 18.35 -11.19
N TRP A 57 -20.84 17.31 -11.81
CA TRP A 57 -21.22 16.87 -13.15
C TRP A 57 -22.48 16.01 -13.18
N THR A 58 -22.61 15.08 -12.23
CA THR A 58 -23.67 14.05 -12.27
C THR A 58 -24.87 14.38 -11.38
N GLY A 59 -24.76 15.39 -10.49
CA GLY A 59 -25.82 15.79 -9.57
C GLY A 59 -26.26 14.73 -8.55
N LYS A 60 -25.57 13.58 -8.50
CA LYS A 60 -25.90 12.47 -7.61
C LYS A 60 -25.27 12.70 -6.23
N PRO A 61 -26.04 12.62 -5.12
CA PRO A 61 -25.47 12.69 -3.79
C PRO A 61 -24.47 11.55 -3.60
N GLY A 62 -23.30 11.87 -3.03
CA GLY A 62 -22.29 10.86 -2.73
C GLY A 62 -22.81 9.86 -1.70
N VAL A 63 -22.37 8.61 -1.81
CA VAL A 63 -22.74 7.52 -0.90
C VAL A 63 -22.44 7.94 0.54
N MET A 64 -23.47 7.98 1.39
CA MET A 64 -23.34 8.19 2.83
C MET A 64 -23.33 6.82 3.49
N VAL A 65 -22.16 6.41 3.98
CA VAL A 65 -22.01 5.17 4.75
C VAL A 65 -22.13 5.50 6.25
N ASN A 66 -22.86 4.68 6.99
CA ASN A 66 -22.92 4.78 8.44
C ASN A 66 -21.52 4.63 9.06
N TRP A 67 -21.14 5.55 9.95
CA TRP A 67 -19.79 5.61 10.53
C TRP A 67 -19.33 4.34 11.25
N THR A 68 -20.25 3.62 11.91
CA THR A 68 -19.96 2.38 12.64
C THR A 68 -19.63 1.24 11.69
N GLU A 69 -20.45 1.04 10.66
CA GLU A 69 -20.23 0.02 9.64
C GLU A 69 -18.99 0.33 8.79
N TYR A 70 -18.81 1.61 8.48
CA TYR A 70 -17.61 2.14 7.83
C TYR A 70 -16.34 1.78 8.60
N LEU A 71 -16.26 2.16 9.88
CA LEU A 71 -15.08 1.87 10.69
C LEU A 71 -14.87 0.36 10.85
N SER A 72 -15.93 -0.40 11.12
CA SER A 72 -15.82 -1.85 11.31
C SER A 72 -15.31 -2.59 10.07
N LYS A 73 -15.70 -2.17 8.86
CA LYS A 73 -15.31 -2.84 7.61
C LYS A 73 -13.98 -2.31 7.05
N VAL A 74 -13.69 -1.01 7.20
CA VAL A 74 -12.52 -0.37 6.58
C VAL A 74 -11.29 -0.34 7.51
N SER A 75 -11.49 -0.25 8.82
CA SER A 75 -10.38 -0.22 9.80
C SER A 75 -9.45 -1.43 9.72
N PRO A 76 -9.93 -2.69 9.61
CA PRO A 76 -9.05 -3.85 9.52
C PRO A 76 -8.11 -3.80 8.30
N VAL A 77 -8.61 -3.32 7.16
CA VAL A 77 -7.81 -3.14 5.93
C VAL A 77 -6.75 -2.07 6.14
N ALA A 78 -7.13 -0.93 6.71
CA ALA A 78 -6.23 0.19 6.96
C ALA A 78 -5.11 -0.18 7.95
N MET A 79 -5.45 -0.88 9.04
CA MET A 79 -4.47 -1.38 10.02
C MET A 79 -3.52 -2.39 9.41
N ALA A 80 -4.03 -3.37 8.65
CA ALA A 80 -3.18 -4.32 7.94
C ALA A 80 -2.24 -3.61 6.95
N THR A 81 -2.71 -2.54 6.29
CA THR A 81 -1.87 -1.71 5.41
C THR A 81 -0.77 -0.98 6.15
N ALA A 82 -1.10 -0.32 7.26
CA ALA A 82 -0.11 0.39 8.05
C ALA A 82 0.97 -0.56 8.58
N LEU A 83 0.58 -1.72 9.12
CA LEU A 83 1.52 -2.72 9.64
C LEU A 83 2.35 -3.37 8.54
N ASP A 84 1.76 -3.69 7.38
CA ASP A 84 2.46 -4.21 6.21
C ASP A 84 3.57 -3.24 5.77
N ILE A 85 3.23 -1.96 5.58
CA ILE A 85 4.20 -0.91 5.19
C ILE A 85 5.25 -0.69 6.28
N GLY A 86 4.85 -0.59 7.54
CA GLY A 86 5.75 -0.32 8.66
C GLY A 86 6.77 -1.44 8.89
N LEU A 87 6.32 -2.69 8.99
CA LEU A 87 7.20 -3.85 9.17
C LEU A 87 8.11 -4.07 7.96
N SER A 88 7.59 -3.81 6.75
CA SER A 88 8.38 -3.88 5.52
C SER A 88 9.53 -2.88 5.54
N ASN A 89 9.27 -1.62 5.90
CA ASN A 89 10.31 -0.60 6.01
C ASN A 89 11.28 -0.88 7.16
N TRP A 90 10.78 -1.34 8.31
CA TRP A 90 11.63 -1.70 9.44
C TRP A 90 12.57 -2.87 9.09
N SER A 91 12.12 -3.82 8.26
CA SER A 91 12.95 -4.94 7.85
C SER A 91 14.24 -4.50 7.13
N PHE A 92 14.23 -3.37 6.39
CA PHE A 92 15.42 -2.86 5.71
C PHE A 92 16.57 -2.48 6.64
N LEU A 93 16.32 -2.28 7.94
CA LEU A 93 17.40 -2.08 8.92
C LEU A 93 18.20 -3.37 9.20
N PHE A 94 17.66 -4.54 8.83
CA PHE A 94 18.24 -5.84 9.15
C PHE A 94 18.53 -6.70 7.92
N ILE A 95 17.83 -6.49 6.80
CA ILE A 95 17.96 -7.28 5.58
C ILE A 95 18.18 -6.38 4.35
N THR A 96 18.83 -6.94 3.33
CA THR A 96 19.04 -6.26 2.06
C THR A 96 17.77 -6.19 1.22
N MET A 97 17.73 -5.25 0.27
CA MET A 97 16.64 -5.12 -0.71
C MET A 97 16.33 -6.43 -1.45
N CYS A 98 17.34 -7.25 -1.77
CA CYS A 98 17.13 -8.52 -2.46
C CYS A 98 16.47 -9.58 -1.57
N VAL A 99 16.88 -9.68 -0.29
CA VAL A 99 16.24 -10.58 0.69
C VAL A 99 14.80 -10.14 0.93
N TYR A 100 14.59 -8.83 1.01
CA TYR A 100 13.27 -8.22 1.12
C TYR A 100 12.39 -8.61 -0.07
N THR A 101 12.80 -8.36 -1.31
CA THR A 101 11.97 -8.62 -2.49
C THR A 101 11.61 -10.10 -2.64
N MET A 102 12.59 -11.00 -2.44
CA MET A 102 12.36 -12.45 -2.50
C MET A 102 11.40 -12.91 -1.41
N THR A 103 11.61 -12.50 -0.16
CA THR A 103 10.74 -12.91 0.95
C THR A 103 9.36 -12.25 0.86
N LYS A 104 9.28 -11.00 0.39
CA LYS A 104 8.01 -10.28 0.22
C LYS A 104 7.10 -10.94 -0.81
N SER A 105 7.68 -11.53 -1.87
CA SER A 105 6.92 -12.24 -2.90
C SER A 105 6.07 -13.40 -2.36
N SER A 106 6.43 -13.96 -1.19
CA SER A 106 5.64 -14.98 -0.50
C SER A 106 4.25 -14.50 -0.05
N VAL A 107 3.96 -13.19 -0.11
CA VAL A 107 2.62 -12.62 0.09
C VAL A 107 1.56 -13.34 -0.72
N VAL A 108 1.88 -13.81 -1.93
CA VAL A 108 0.94 -14.54 -2.80
C VAL A 108 0.45 -15.84 -2.15
N LEU A 109 1.32 -16.55 -1.43
CA LEU A 109 0.94 -17.77 -0.70
C LEU A 109 -0.07 -17.43 0.41
N PHE A 110 0.16 -16.32 1.12
CA PHE A 110 -0.75 -15.87 2.16
C PHE A 110 -2.07 -15.35 1.60
N ILE A 111 -2.06 -14.66 0.45
CA ILE A 111 -3.28 -14.26 -0.27
C ILE A 111 -4.12 -15.49 -0.58
N LEU A 112 -3.51 -16.52 -1.18
CA LEU A 112 -4.20 -17.75 -1.51
C LEU A 112 -4.76 -18.44 -0.26
N PHE A 113 -3.95 -18.56 0.80
CA PHE A 113 -4.38 -19.13 2.07
C PHE A 113 -5.60 -18.41 2.64
N PHE A 114 -5.57 -17.07 2.74
CA PHE A 114 -6.69 -16.29 3.26
C PHE A 114 -7.89 -16.28 2.32
N SER A 115 -7.68 -16.34 1.00
CA SER A 115 -8.75 -16.44 0.01
C SER A 115 -9.62 -17.66 0.26
N LEU A 116 -8.97 -18.79 0.55
CA LEU A 116 -9.60 -20.05 0.90
C LEU A 116 -10.30 -19.99 2.27
N VAL A 117 -9.66 -19.39 3.27
CA VAL A 117 -10.25 -19.21 4.61
C VAL A 117 -11.52 -18.36 4.55
N PHE A 118 -11.52 -17.28 3.78
CA PHE A 118 -12.68 -16.41 3.59
C PHE A 118 -13.72 -16.97 2.60
N LYS A 119 -13.46 -18.16 2.02
CA LYS A 119 -14.30 -18.82 1.01
C LYS A 119 -14.63 -17.89 -0.17
N LEU A 120 -13.64 -17.10 -0.59
CA LEU A 120 -13.76 -16.22 -1.75
C LEU A 120 -13.67 -17.01 -3.06
N GLU A 121 -13.07 -18.20 -3.00
CA GLU A 121 -12.92 -19.14 -4.11
C GLU A 121 -13.56 -20.49 -3.75
N GLU A 122 -13.85 -21.33 -4.76
CA GLU A 122 -14.40 -22.67 -4.56
C GLU A 122 -13.49 -23.53 -3.66
N PRO A 123 -14.07 -24.45 -2.85
CA PRO A 123 -13.30 -25.21 -1.87
C PRO A 123 -12.17 -26.00 -2.54
N ILE A 124 -11.00 -25.99 -1.87
CA ILE A 124 -9.72 -26.57 -2.32
C ILE A 124 -9.89 -27.93 -2.99
N VAL A 125 -10.75 -28.79 -2.47
CA VAL A 125 -10.93 -30.17 -2.97
C VAL A 125 -11.52 -30.21 -4.39
N ALA A 126 -12.45 -29.30 -4.72
CA ALA A 126 -13.02 -29.20 -6.07
C ALA A 126 -12.05 -28.51 -7.03
N LEU A 127 -11.37 -27.46 -6.56
CA LEU A 127 -10.43 -26.67 -7.36
C LEU A 127 -9.13 -27.45 -7.65
N PHE A 128 -8.64 -28.25 -6.70
CA PHE A 128 -7.46 -29.12 -6.83
C PHE A 128 -7.65 -30.22 -7.89
N LEU A 129 -8.87 -30.76 -8.00
CA LEU A 129 -9.20 -31.75 -9.03
C LEU A 129 -9.30 -31.12 -10.42
N GLN A 130 -9.70 -29.85 -10.51
CA GLN A 130 -9.99 -29.15 -11.76
C GLN A 130 -8.80 -28.32 -12.29
N ASN A 131 -7.88 -27.88 -11.43
CA ASN A 131 -6.79 -26.97 -11.80
C ASN A 131 -5.47 -27.28 -11.07
N PRO A 132 -4.62 -28.19 -11.61
CA PRO A 132 -3.35 -28.56 -10.99
C PRO A 132 -2.31 -27.43 -10.98
N TYR A 133 -2.51 -26.37 -11.76
CA TYR A 133 -1.56 -25.27 -11.88
C TYR A 133 -1.37 -24.51 -10.56
N LEU A 134 -2.39 -24.43 -9.70
CA LEU A 134 -2.31 -23.75 -8.41
C LEU A 134 -1.27 -24.40 -7.48
N ILE A 135 -1.27 -25.73 -7.43
CA ILE A 135 -0.32 -26.52 -6.61
C ILE A 135 1.10 -26.30 -7.11
N VAL A 136 1.28 -26.31 -8.44
CA VAL A 136 2.57 -26.06 -9.08
C VAL A 136 3.07 -24.67 -8.74
N MET A 137 2.22 -23.64 -8.78
CA MET A 137 2.60 -22.27 -8.43
C MET A 137 2.98 -22.14 -6.94
N VAL A 138 2.20 -22.75 -6.04
CA VAL A 138 2.50 -22.74 -4.59
C VAL A 138 3.83 -23.44 -4.30
N LEU A 139 4.04 -24.62 -4.87
CA LEU A 139 5.29 -25.37 -4.74
C LEU A 139 6.46 -24.59 -5.34
N LEU A 140 6.28 -23.95 -6.48
CA LEU A 140 7.34 -23.17 -7.13
C LEU A 140 7.77 -21.98 -6.27
N ILE A 141 6.81 -21.22 -5.70
CA ILE A 141 7.09 -20.08 -4.82
C ILE A 141 7.75 -20.55 -3.51
N ALA A 142 7.23 -21.63 -2.91
CA ALA A 142 7.79 -22.20 -1.68
C ALA A 142 9.23 -22.72 -1.88
N ASN A 143 9.49 -23.45 -2.97
CA ASN A 143 10.83 -23.91 -3.32
C ASN A 143 11.79 -22.75 -3.61
N GLY A 144 11.33 -21.72 -4.33
CA GLY A 144 12.11 -20.52 -4.61
C GLY A 144 12.53 -19.81 -3.32
N LEU A 145 11.60 -19.66 -2.37
CA LEU A 145 11.89 -19.08 -1.06
C LEU A 145 12.88 -19.95 -0.26
N PHE A 146 12.66 -21.26 -0.21
CA PHE A 146 13.54 -22.19 0.51
C PHE A 146 14.97 -22.17 -0.04
N MET A 147 15.13 -22.28 -1.36
CA MET A 147 16.44 -22.24 -2.02
C MET A 147 17.16 -20.92 -1.76
N PHE A 148 16.43 -19.80 -1.75
CA PHE A 148 16.97 -18.49 -1.42
C PHE A 148 17.41 -18.40 0.05
N THR A 149 16.61 -18.91 0.97
CA THR A 149 16.92 -18.92 2.40
C THR A 149 18.17 -19.73 2.70
N VAL A 150 18.35 -20.89 2.07
CA VAL A 150 19.54 -21.75 2.28
C VAL A 150 20.82 -21.10 1.78
N LYS A 151 20.76 -20.30 0.69
CA LYS A 151 21.96 -19.74 0.05
C LYS A 151 22.36 -18.36 0.58
N SER A 152 21.47 -17.66 1.27
CA SER A 152 21.72 -16.30 1.75
C SER A 152 22.45 -16.32 3.10
N THR A 153 23.78 -16.14 3.07
CA THR A 153 24.66 -16.09 4.26
C THR A 153 24.54 -14.79 5.09
N GLN A 154 23.74 -13.82 4.63
CA GLN A 154 23.51 -12.52 5.28
C GLN A 154 22.12 -12.42 5.92
N LEU A 155 21.47 -13.56 6.18
CA LEU A 155 20.14 -13.58 6.77
C LEU A 155 20.19 -13.25 8.26
N ASN A 156 19.86 -12.00 8.59
CA ASN A 156 19.46 -11.65 9.94
C ASN A 156 18.07 -12.25 10.23
N MET A 157 18.01 -13.25 11.11
CA MET A 157 16.76 -13.95 11.47
C MET A 157 15.67 -12.99 11.95
N LYS A 158 16.02 -11.91 12.66
CA LYS A 158 15.05 -10.91 13.10
C LYS A 158 14.41 -10.18 11.92
N GLY A 159 15.22 -9.77 10.96
CA GLY A 159 14.74 -9.12 9.73
C GLY A 159 13.91 -10.06 8.87
N PHE A 160 14.32 -11.33 8.76
CA PHE A 160 13.58 -12.37 8.04
C PHE A 160 12.18 -12.62 8.64
N ILE A 161 12.08 -12.76 9.96
CA ILE A 161 10.79 -12.93 10.64
C ILE A 161 9.90 -11.70 10.46
N MET A 162 10.45 -10.49 10.56
CA MET A 162 9.69 -9.27 10.34
C MET A 162 9.14 -9.15 8.92
N ILE A 163 9.93 -9.45 7.88
CA ILE A 163 9.44 -9.41 6.50
C ILE A 163 8.43 -10.53 6.22
N LEU A 164 8.60 -11.72 6.82
CA LEU A 164 7.64 -12.81 6.71
C LEU A 164 6.29 -12.43 7.35
N LEU A 165 6.32 -11.82 8.54
CA LEU A 165 5.12 -11.27 9.18
C LEU A 165 4.49 -10.16 8.35
N ALA A 166 5.30 -9.28 7.75
CA ALA A 166 4.80 -8.26 6.85
C ALA A 166 4.15 -8.88 5.60
N SER A 167 4.69 -9.96 5.04
CA SER A 167 4.07 -10.71 3.93
C SER A 167 2.75 -11.36 4.35
N PHE A 168 2.69 -11.93 5.55
CA PHE A 168 1.46 -12.49 6.11
C PHE A 168 0.36 -11.44 6.25
N ILE A 169 0.68 -10.30 6.86
CA ILE A 169 -0.23 -9.16 7.01
C ILE A 169 -0.60 -8.57 5.64
N GLY A 170 0.33 -8.54 4.70
CA GLY A 170 0.07 -8.17 3.31
C GLY A 170 -0.97 -9.09 2.65
N GLY A 171 -0.93 -10.40 2.94
CA GLY A 171 -1.94 -11.36 2.49
C GLY A 171 -3.32 -11.05 3.06
N ILE A 172 -3.39 -10.78 4.37
CA ILE A 172 -4.62 -10.32 5.04
C ILE A 172 -5.14 -9.03 4.37
N ARG A 173 -4.27 -8.04 4.17
CA ARG A 173 -4.63 -6.76 3.55
C ARG A 173 -5.26 -6.95 2.19
N TRP A 174 -4.62 -7.70 1.30
CA TRP A 174 -5.12 -7.92 -0.05
C TRP A 174 -6.45 -8.69 -0.05
N THR A 175 -6.57 -9.72 0.78
CA THR A 175 -7.82 -10.51 0.87
C THR A 175 -8.96 -9.73 1.52
N LEU A 176 -8.72 -8.96 2.58
CA LEU A 176 -9.73 -8.08 3.16
C LEU A 176 -10.14 -6.96 2.19
N THR A 177 -9.19 -6.41 1.42
CA THR A 177 -9.50 -5.42 0.37
C THR A 177 -10.38 -6.05 -0.71
N GLN A 178 -10.08 -7.29 -1.12
CA GLN A 178 -10.89 -8.05 -2.06
C GLN A 178 -12.30 -8.29 -1.52
N VAL A 179 -12.44 -8.73 -0.26
CA VAL A 179 -13.74 -8.90 0.41
C VAL A 179 -14.50 -7.58 0.45
N LEU A 180 -13.83 -6.48 0.80
CA LEU A 180 -14.43 -5.15 0.92
C LEU A 180 -14.98 -4.65 -0.43
N ILE A 181 -14.24 -4.87 -1.52
CA ILE A 181 -14.66 -4.47 -2.88
C ILE A 181 -15.76 -5.40 -3.41
N GLN A 182 -15.67 -6.71 -3.18
CA GLN A 182 -16.62 -7.70 -3.71
C GLN A 182 -17.95 -7.73 -2.94
N LYS A 183 -17.93 -7.62 -1.60
CA LYS A 183 -19.12 -7.65 -0.74
C LYS A 183 -19.67 -6.24 -0.47
N ALA A 184 -19.51 -5.30 -1.39
CA ALA A 184 -19.87 -3.90 -1.18
C ALA A 184 -21.41 -3.67 -1.17
N GLU A 185 -22.09 -4.20 -0.15
CA GLU A 185 -23.43 -3.82 0.33
C GLU A 185 -23.51 -2.31 0.68
N LEU A 186 -22.36 -1.66 0.82
CA LEU A 186 -22.20 -0.24 1.15
C LEU A 186 -22.42 0.74 -0.02
N GLY A 187 -22.73 0.27 -1.23
CA GLY A 187 -22.83 1.16 -2.42
C GLY A 187 -21.49 1.68 -2.94
N LEU A 188 -20.37 1.19 -2.38
CA LEU A 188 -18.98 1.53 -2.74
C LEU A 188 -18.50 0.77 -4.01
N GLN A 189 -19.33 0.68 -5.03
CA GLN A 189 -18.96 -0.01 -6.28
C GLN A 189 -17.89 0.76 -7.07
N ASN A 190 -17.77 2.07 -6.85
CA ASN A 190 -16.73 2.86 -7.49
C ASN A 190 -15.41 2.74 -6.70
N PRO A 191 -14.31 2.29 -7.34
CA PRO A 191 -13.01 2.18 -6.67
C PRO A 191 -12.50 3.53 -6.16
N ILE A 192 -12.94 4.64 -6.74
CA ILE A 192 -12.59 6.00 -6.30
C ILE A 192 -13.17 6.28 -4.91
N ASP A 193 -14.42 5.91 -4.65
CA ASP A 193 -15.07 6.11 -3.35
C ASP A 193 -14.38 5.25 -2.28
N THR A 194 -14.07 3.99 -2.61
CA THR A 194 -13.33 3.08 -1.73
C THR A 194 -11.97 3.65 -1.33
N MET A 195 -11.25 4.29 -2.25
CA MET A 195 -9.95 4.88 -1.94
C MET A 195 -10.05 6.18 -1.16
N TYR A 196 -11.03 7.04 -1.43
CA TYR A 196 -11.31 8.22 -0.60
C TYR A 196 -11.52 7.84 0.88
N HIS A 197 -12.18 6.71 1.10
CA HIS A 197 -12.50 6.15 2.40
C HIS A 197 -11.33 5.42 3.07
N LEU A 198 -10.53 4.64 2.33
CA LEU A 198 -9.40 3.91 2.88
C LEU A 198 -8.22 4.82 3.28
N GLN A 199 -7.92 5.83 2.46
CA GLN A 199 -6.73 6.67 2.60
C GLN A 199 -6.56 7.36 3.98
N PRO A 200 -7.59 8.02 4.56
CA PRO A 200 -7.44 8.70 5.85
C PRO A 200 -7.20 7.71 7.00
N LEU A 201 -7.81 6.52 6.95
CA LEU A 201 -7.58 5.47 7.94
C LEU A 201 -6.18 4.86 7.81
N MET A 202 -5.69 4.66 6.59
CA MET A 202 -4.31 4.22 6.35
C MET A 202 -3.31 5.26 6.87
N PHE A 203 -3.56 6.55 6.64
CA PHE A 203 -2.73 7.64 7.16
C PHE A 203 -2.70 7.60 8.70
N MET A 204 -3.87 7.52 9.35
CA MET A 204 -3.97 7.43 10.80
C MET A 204 -3.26 6.19 11.37
N GLY A 205 -3.34 5.05 10.68
CA GLY A 205 -2.64 3.83 11.11
C GLY A 205 -1.13 3.89 10.93
N LEU A 206 -0.66 4.55 9.87
CA LEU A 206 0.77 4.64 9.53
C LEU A 206 1.49 5.76 10.31
N LEU A 207 0.79 6.81 10.70
CA LEU A 207 1.33 7.97 11.41
C LEU A 207 2.09 7.58 12.71
N PRO A 208 1.55 6.73 13.62
CA PRO A 208 2.29 6.29 14.81
C PRO A 208 3.59 5.55 14.48
N LEU A 209 3.58 4.72 13.44
CA LEU A 209 4.76 3.96 13.00
C LEU A 209 5.84 4.88 12.42
N PHE A 210 5.42 5.89 11.67
CA PHE A 210 6.29 6.96 11.20
C PHE A 210 6.91 7.74 12.36
N LEU A 211 6.10 8.19 13.33
CA LEU A 211 6.59 8.96 14.48
C LEU A 211 7.61 8.16 15.30
N PHE A 212 7.38 6.85 15.46
CA PHE A 212 8.26 5.95 16.19
C PHE A 212 9.60 5.71 15.46
N ASN A 213 9.59 5.51 14.14
CA ASN A 213 10.78 5.08 13.40
C ASN A 213 11.57 6.24 12.77
N GLU A 214 10.89 7.18 12.13
CA GLU A 214 11.51 8.26 11.34
C GLU A 214 11.24 9.66 11.91
N GLY A 215 10.21 9.84 12.75
CA GLY A 215 9.74 11.14 13.21
C GLY A 215 10.80 11.95 13.96
N LEU A 216 11.52 11.31 14.89
CA LEU A 216 12.62 11.94 15.62
C LEU A 216 13.74 12.39 14.67
N SER A 217 14.18 11.50 13.77
CA SER A 217 15.25 11.80 12.81
C SER A 217 14.85 12.91 11.82
N LEU A 218 13.57 12.96 11.40
CA LEU A 218 13.06 14.02 10.53
C LEU A 218 12.99 15.36 11.26
N SER A 219 12.56 15.39 12.53
CA SER A 219 12.45 16.62 13.33
C SER A 219 13.79 17.31 13.55
N THR A 220 14.89 16.55 13.52
CA THR A 220 16.26 17.04 13.65
C THR A 220 16.94 17.28 12.30
N SER A 221 16.30 16.95 11.18
CA SER A 221 16.90 17.04 9.84
C SER A 221 16.84 18.44 9.26
N GLU A 222 18.01 19.05 8.99
CA GLU A 222 18.13 20.40 8.44
C GLU A 222 17.52 20.57 7.02
N LYS A 223 17.24 19.46 6.31
CA LYS A 223 16.73 19.48 4.93
C LYS A 223 15.28 19.93 4.79
N LEU A 224 14.46 19.82 5.84
CA LEU A 224 13.04 20.19 5.78
C LEU A 224 12.79 21.67 6.09
N PHE A 225 13.71 22.32 6.82
CA PHE A 225 13.56 23.70 7.30
C PHE A 225 14.40 24.74 6.53
N ARG A 226 15.33 24.35 5.65
CA ARG A 226 15.99 25.30 4.72
C ARG A 226 15.16 25.53 3.45
N LEU A 227 14.02 26.18 3.62
CA LEU A 227 13.31 26.89 2.54
C LEU A 227 13.58 28.40 2.72
N ASN A 228 14.84 28.80 2.87
CA ASN A 228 15.21 30.20 2.92
C ASN A 228 16.64 30.53 2.49
N GLU A 229 17.17 29.81 1.50
CA GLU A 229 18.28 30.33 0.68
C GLU A 229 18.02 29.90 -0.76
N LEU A 230 16.98 30.51 -1.35
CA LEU A 230 16.95 30.67 -2.80
C LEU A 230 18.14 31.57 -3.13
N SER A 231 19.34 30.99 -3.24
CA SER A 231 20.55 31.72 -3.59
C SER A 231 20.31 32.48 -4.89
N PRO A 232 20.32 33.83 -4.88
CA PRO A 232 20.27 34.63 -6.11
C PRO A 232 21.62 34.59 -6.87
N HIS A 233 22.58 33.74 -6.47
CA HIS A 233 23.93 33.76 -7.03
C HIS A 233 24.15 32.87 -8.26
N ALA A 234 23.12 32.23 -8.82
CA ALA A 234 23.24 31.55 -10.12
C ALA A 234 23.15 32.49 -11.35
N LEU A 235 23.33 33.81 -11.17
CA LEU A 235 23.32 34.79 -12.26
C LEU A 235 24.63 35.58 -12.45
N LEU A 236 25.68 35.33 -11.69
CA LEU A 236 26.99 35.96 -11.92
C LEU A 236 28.13 35.03 -11.48
N SER A 237 28.67 34.27 -12.41
CA SER A 237 30.10 33.93 -12.62
C SER A 237 30.30 32.50 -13.16
N GLU A 238 30.77 32.47 -14.40
CA GLU A 238 31.51 31.42 -15.12
C GLU A 238 30.81 30.11 -15.53
#